data_AF-A0A2V2BVD0-F1
#
_entry.id   AF-A0A2V2BVD0-F1
#
_cell.length_a   1.000
_cell.length_b   1.000
_cell.length_c   1.000
_cell.angle_alpha   90.00
_cell.angle_beta   90.00
_cell.angle_gamma   90.00
#
_symmetry.space_group_name_H-M   'P 1'
#
loop_
_entity.id
_entity.type
_entity.pdbx_description
1 polymer ?
#
loop_
_entity_poly.entity_id
_entity_poly.type
_entity_poly.pdbx_seq_one_letter_code
_entity_poly.pdbx_strand_id
1 'polypeptide(L)'
;MKFLVNLAVSAARMGVGAALLILAAGIPAYFFECDRRTVAAAGEGTPSPLDIAGIYLDASKISTASLIAKESGTFGEISEAVEKQYSAHPQWVAAGGNEPFFEAYYSSVPETPARMSPAPLYSVLAASDSRKKLLDFLAQADSGLVKKFISMRGMNPAIFPPVYSSAGAPLEAALLINALMAQAGDFDRRFLLDIASIMDLSEKSPEKKEEFEKYCLATLAFAKGYDWTIVRSIFSHFSSAGEAYGFARVYESAPTRDYKNVLLAGMFECGSPSMCSRYLDGADPRRWEDFRYAFLHGEGALAFLLESGSPIYSDSAFARFLSPVCSPIKEALAPYVAKFPAAALSAKVALAVIGGYFFIRGFLRIFQPERDTPSWHSPLALARGLLEALAAALVFFLLAEPNAFAANSVENAPAPELRFAFEKVINTIGEETMNFETDTATIAAVALFFVLQLTVYVFCLIRLSMIKRIKAPAKLKMQLLENEETLFDLGLYIGLGGTVFSLILLTMGIVTASLMAAYASTLFGILFTALVKTMHVRRYKRRLLLEAASE
;
A
#
# COMPACT_ATOMS: atom_id res chain seq x y z
N MET A 1 -29.12 28.18 -39.69
CA MET A 1 -29.95 27.76 -38.53
C MET A 1 -29.62 26.35 -38.03
N LYS A 2 -29.74 25.28 -38.83
CA LYS A 2 -29.46 23.88 -38.38
C LYS A 2 -28.04 23.67 -37.83
N PHE A 3 -27.03 24.32 -38.40
CA PHE A 3 -25.63 24.25 -37.93
C PHE A 3 -25.46 24.86 -36.52
N LEU A 4 -26.02 26.06 -36.28
CA LEU A 4 -25.97 26.73 -34.97
C LEU A 4 -26.73 25.95 -33.90
N VAL A 5 -27.88 25.36 -34.23
CA VAL A 5 -28.64 24.49 -33.32
C VAL A 5 -27.87 23.22 -32.99
N ASN A 6 -27.20 22.61 -33.98
CA ASN A 6 -26.36 21.43 -33.75
C ASN A 6 -25.14 21.74 -32.89
N LEU A 7 -24.51 22.90 -33.11
CA LEU A 7 -23.39 23.38 -32.30
C LEU A 7 -23.83 23.63 -30.86
N ALA A 8 -24.98 24.29 -30.65
CA ALA A 8 -25.53 24.57 -29.32
C ALA A 8 -25.88 23.28 -28.55
N VAL A 9 -26.52 22.31 -29.21
CA VAL A 9 -26.86 21.01 -28.58
C VAL A 9 -25.61 20.18 -28.30
N SER A 10 -24.62 20.21 -29.19
CA SER A 10 -23.32 19.56 -28.97
C SER A 10 -22.59 20.20 -27.78
N ALA A 11 -22.50 21.53 -27.74
CA ALA A 11 -21.88 22.28 -26.65
C ALA A 11 -22.59 22.03 -25.31
N ALA A 12 -23.92 21.96 -25.29
CA ALA A 12 -24.67 21.62 -24.08
C ALA A 12 -24.38 20.19 -23.59
N ARG A 13 -24.32 19.20 -24.49
CA ARG A 13 -23.96 17.81 -24.14
C ARG A 13 -22.52 17.70 -23.65
N MET A 14 -21.59 18.39 -24.28
CA MET A 14 -20.19 18.46 -23.83
C MET A 14 -20.08 19.15 -22.47
N GLY A 15 -20.84 20.21 -22.23
CA GLY A 15 -20.89 20.91 -20.95
C GLY A 15 -21.40 20.02 -19.81
N VAL A 16 -22.49 19.28 -20.04
CA VAL A 16 -23.00 18.29 -19.07
C VAL A 16 -21.98 17.16 -18.84
N GLY A 17 -21.38 16.64 -19.92
CA GLY A 17 -20.34 15.62 -19.81
C GLY A 17 -19.11 16.10 -19.02
N ALA A 18 -18.65 17.32 -19.29
CA ALA A 18 -17.53 17.93 -18.58
C ALA A 18 -17.86 18.17 -17.09
N ALA A 19 -19.06 18.66 -16.77
CA ALA A 19 -19.50 18.83 -15.38
C ALA A 19 -19.52 17.51 -14.61
N LEU A 20 -20.00 16.42 -15.23
CA LEU A 20 -19.99 15.08 -14.64
C LEU A 20 -18.57 14.52 -14.46
N LEU A 21 -17.68 14.76 -15.42
CA LEU A 21 -16.26 14.37 -15.29
C LEU A 21 -15.53 15.18 -14.21
N ILE A 22 -15.85 16.46 -14.04
CA ILE A 22 -15.35 17.30 -12.95
C ILE A 22 -15.86 16.78 -11.61
N LEU A 23 -17.15 16.42 -11.51
CA LEU A 23 -17.70 15.78 -10.32
C LEU A 23 -17.01 14.45 -10.01
N ALA A 24 -16.74 13.62 -11.02
CA ALA A 24 -15.99 12.37 -10.87
C ALA A 24 -14.54 12.62 -10.39
N ALA A 25 -13.86 13.64 -10.93
CA ALA A 25 -12.53 14.05 -10.49
C ALA A 25 -12.53 14.64 -9.07
N GLY A 26 -13.67 15.18 -8.63
CA GLY A 26 -13.88 15.71 -7.29
C GLY A 26 -14.10 14.64 -6.21
N ILE A 27 -14.32 13.37 -6.57
CA ILE A 27 -14.44 12.28 -5.59
C ILE A 27 -13.03 11.81 -5.19
N PRO A 28 -12.61 11.97 -3.92
CA PRO A 28 -11.28 11.61 -3.44
C PRO A 28 -11.14 10.10 -3.16
N ALA A 29 -11.57 9.26 -4.11
CA ALA A 29 -11.43 7.81 -4.07
C ALA A 29 -10.60 7.37 -5.28
N TYR A 30 -9.53 6.62 -5.06
CA TYR A 30 -8.64 6.10 -6.11
C TYR A 30 -8.58 4.58 -6.04
N PHE A 31 -8.08 3.94 -7.10
CA PHE A 31 -8.08 2.48 -7.18
C PHE A 31 -7.05 1.81 -6.24
N PHE A 32 -5.86 2.41 -6.09
CA PHE A 32 -4.72 1.83 -5.37
C PHE A 32 -3.97 2.81 -4.48
N GLU A 33 -4.50 4.02 -4.33
CA GLU A 33 -3.91 5.10 -3.54
C GLU A 33 -4.99 5.70 -2.62
N CYS A 34 -4.58 6.26 -1.49
CA CYS A 34 -5.49 6.94 -0.57
C CYS A 34 -5.41 8.45 -0.74
N ASP A 35 -6.53 9.16 -0.83
CA ASP A 35 -6.48 10.62 -0.90
C ASP A 35 -6.04 11.21 0.44
N ARG A 36 -5.14 12.19 0.37
CA ARG A 36 -4.62 12.89 1.55
C ARG A 36 -5.73 13.49 2.42
N ARG A 37 -6.80 14.01 1.81
CA ARG A 37 -7.94 14.62 2.52
C ARG A 37 -8.83 13.57 3.15
N THR A 38 -8.98 12.41 2.50
CA THR A 38 -9.72 11.27 3.05
C THR A 38 -9.01 10.71 4.28
N VAL A 39 -7.66 10.60 4.24
CA VAL A 39 -6.85 10.20 5.39
C VAL A 39 -7.01 11.20 6.54
N ALA A 40 -6.90 12.51 6.27
CA ALA A 40 -7.12 13.54 7.28
C ALA A 40 -8.53 13.48 7.89
N ALA A 41 -9.57 13.33 7.05
CA ALA A 41 -10.96 13.23 7.49
C ALA A 41 -11.25 11.95 8.30
N ALA A 42 -10.49 10.87 8.09
CA ALA A 42 -10.59 9.66 8.90
C ALA A 42 -10.06 9.87 10.33
N GLY A 43 -9.13 10.80 10.52
CA GLY A 43 -8.61 11.19 11.84
C GLY A 43 -9.49 12.19 12.59
N GLU A 44 -10.45 12.85 11.91
CA GLU A 44 -11.35 13.81 12.56
C GLU A 44 -12.23 13.12 13.61
N GLY A 45 -12.05 13.51 14.87
CA GLY A 45 -12.79 12.96 16.00
C GLY A 45 -12.16 11.73 16.65
N THR A 46 -10.96 11.31 16.21
CA THR A 46 -10.13 10.32 16.91
C THR A 46 -9.08 11.00 17.81
N PRO A 47 -8.50 10.28 18.79
CA PRO A 47 -7.44 10.81 19.63
C PRO A 47 -6.29 11.36 18.80
N SER A 48 -5.87 12.59 19.13
CA SER A 48 -4.69 13.20 18.53
C SER A 48 -3.41 12.65 19.16
N PRO A 49 -2.24 12.81 18.53
CA PRO A 49 -0.96 12.42 19.13
C PRO A 49 -0.72 13.09 20.48
N LEU A 50 -1.27 14.29 20.70
CA LEU A 50 -1.20 15.00 21.97
C LEU A 50 -2.05 14.33 23.06
N ASP A 51 -3.27 13.90 22.72
CA ASP A 51 -4.13 13.17 23.65
C ASP A 51 -3.47 11.86 24.09
N ILE A 52 -2.85 11.14 23.14
CA ILE A 52 -2.13 9.90 23.41
C ILE A 52 -0.89 10.16 24.26
N ALA A 53 -0.12 11.21 23.96
CA ALA A 53 0.99 11.63 24.81
C ALA A 53 0.52 11.96 26.24
N GLY A 54 -0.64 12.59 26.39
CA GLY A 54 -1.29 12.83 27.68
C GLY A 54 -1.59 11.54 28.45
N ILE A 55 -2.14 10.52 27.79
CA ILE A 55 -2.40 9.20 28.40
C ILE A 55 -1.11 8.58 28.96
N TYR A 56 -0.01 8.62 28.19
CA TYR A 56 1.28 8.09 28.65
C TYR A 56 1.88 8.93 29.78
N LEU A 57 1.66 10.25 29.78
CA LEU A 57 2.12 11.14 30.84
C LEU A 57 1.37 10.88 32.15
N ASP A 58 0.06 10.67 32.09
CA ASP A 58 -0.78 10.31 33.23
C ASP A 58 -0.40 8.92 33.78
N ALA A 59 -0.01 7.99 32.91
CA ALA A 59 0.56 6.70 33.29
C ALA A 59 1.99 6.79 33.84
N SER A 60 2.56 7.99 34.03
CA SER A 60 3.94 8.24 34.48
C SER A 60 5.02 7.64 33.55
N LYS A 61 4.70 7.43 32.28
CA LYS A 61 5.62 6.98 31.21
C LYS A 61 6.16 8.18 30.42
N ILE A 62 6.93 9.01 31.10
CA ILE A 62 7.29 10.37 30.69
C ILE A 62 8.07 10.41 29.37
N SER A 63 9.03 9.51 29.18
CA SER A 63 9.83 9.42 27.96
C SER A 63 9.02 9.00 26.74
N THR A 64 8.07 8.09 26.91
CA THR A 64 7.16 7.67 25.85
C THR A 64 6.26 8.84 25.43
N ALA A 65 5.67 9.55 26.39
CA ALA A 65 4.89 10.77 26.13
C ALA A 65 5.73 11.85 25.43
N SER A 66 6.96 12.05 25.89
CA SER A 66 7.90 13.02 25.30
C SER A 66 8.28 12.67 23.87
N LEU A 67 8.42 11.38 23.54
CA LEU A 67 8.72 10.92 22.18
C LEU A 67 7.56 11.28 21.23
N ILE A 68 6.33 10.92 21.60
CA ILE A 68 5.13 11.17 20.78
C ILE A 68 4.92 12.68 20.56
N ALA A 69 5.08 13.49 21.61
CA ALA A 69 4.90 14.94 21.52
C ALA A 69 6.01 15.64 20.73
N LYS A 70 7.25 15.15 20.78
CA LYS A 70 8.35 15.67 19.96
C LYS A 70 8.13 15.42 18.48
N GLU A 71 7.74 14.20 18.11
CA GLU A 71 7.53 13.83 16.71
C GLU A 71 6.27 14.48 16.12
N SER A 72 5.25 14.76 16.95
CA SER A 72 4.07 15.52 16.54
C SER A 72 4.29 17.05 16.51
N GLY A 73 5.40 17.55 17.05
CA GLY A 73 5.68 18.98 17.15
C GLY A 73 4.90 19.71 18.25
N THR A 74 4.23 18.98 19.14
CA THR A 74 3.40 19.51 20.23
C THR A 74 4.09 19.47 21.59
N PHE A 75 5.40 19.17 21.63
CA PHE A 75 6.17 19.05 22.89
C PHE A 75 6.08 20.28 23.80
N GLY A 76 5.93 21.48 23.24
CA GLY A 76 5.77 22.71 24.03
C GLY A 76 4.52 22.74 24.91
N GLU A 77 3.49 21.96 24.59
CA GLU A 77 2.25 21.89 25.39
C GLU A 77 2.39 20.98 26.61
N ILE A 78 3.27 19.97 26.54
CA ILE A 78 3.50 19.02 27.64
C ILE A 78 4.80 19.28 28.42
N SER A 79 5.69 20.17 27.92
CA SER A 79 7.03 20.34 28.47
C SER A 79 7.03 20.75 29.94
N GLU A 80 6.14 21.68 30.35
CA GLU A 80 6.03 22.11 31.74
C GLU A 80 5.60 20.96 32.67
N ALA A 81 4.68 20.11 32.22
CA ALA A 81 4.21 18.97 32.98
C ALA A 81 5.31 17.90 33.13
N VAL A 82 6.07 17.65 32.06
CA VAL A 82 7.24 16.76 32.04
C VAL A 82 8.31 17.26 33.02
N GLU A 83 8.68 18.54 32.95
CA GLU A 83 9.68 19.15 33.85
C GLU A 83 9.25 19.11 35.31
N LYS A 84 7.96 19.35 35.59
CA LYS A 84 7.39 19.26 36.93
C LYS A 84 7.49 17.84 37.50
N GLN A 85 7.19 16.82 36.71
CA GLN A 85 7.28 15.42 37.14
C GLN A 85 8.73 15.01 37.41
N TYR A 86 9.68 15.36 36.52
CA TYR A 86 11.10 15.08 36.76
C TYR A 86 11.68 15.84 37.95
N SER A 87 11.22 17.07 38.19
CA SER A 87 11.63 17.86 39.36
C SER A 87 11.10 17.27 40.68
N ALA A 88 9.89 16.73 40.67
CA ALA A 88 9.30 16.05 41.83
C ALA A 88 9.95 14.69 42.11
N HIS A 89 10.38 13.99 41.06
CA HIS A 89 10.96 12.64 41.15
C HIS A 89 12.26 12.51 40.33
N PRO A 90 13.41 13.04 40.84
CA PRO A 90 14.67 13.02 40.11
C PRO A 90 15.18 11.61 39.73
N GLN A 91 14.78 10.58 40.49
CA GLN A 91 15.11 9.18 40.21
C GLN A 91 14.51 8.64 38.91
N TRP A 92 13.40 9.21 38.43
CA TRP A 92 12.72 8.78 37.20
C TRP A 92 13.49 9.12 35.93
N VAL A 93 14.41 10.09 35.99
CA VAL A 93 15.14 10.57 34.80
C VAL A 93 15.96 9.46 34.14
N ALA A 94 16.53 8.54 34.93
CA ALA A 94 17.34 7.46 34.38
C ALA A 94 16.52 6.43 33.59
N ALA A 95 15.32 6.11 34.09
CA ALA A 95 14.42 5.14 33.48
C ALA A 95 13.56 5.75 32.37
N GLY A 96 13.28 7.06 32.46
CA GLY A 96 12.31 7.77 31.61
C GLY A 96 10.88 7.78 32.16
N GLY A 97 10.67 7.44 33.43
CA GLY A 97 9.33 7.28 34.02
C GLY A 97 9.35 6.59 35.38
N ASN A 98 8.16 6.31 35.92
CA ASN A 98 7.97 5.62 37.20
C ASN A 98 8.17 4.11 37.04
N GLU A 99 9.34 3.61 37.43
CA GLU A 99 9.81 2.26 37.08
C GLU A 99 10.47 1.57 38.30
N PRO A 100 9.68 1.11 39.29
CA PRO A 100 10.19 0.71 40.60
C PRO A 100 11.24 -0.41 40.57
N PHE A 101 11.07 -1.42 39.70
CA PHE A 101 12.03 -2.52 39.58
C PHE A 101 13.34 -2.09 38.95
N PHE A 102 13.29 -1.22 37.95
CA PHE A 102 14.49 -0.68 37.33
C PHE A 102 15.21 0.30 38.26
N GLU A 103 14.46 1.14 38.98
CA GLU A 103 15.00 2.06 39.98
C GLU A 103 15.74 1.32 41.11
N ALA A 104 15.14 0.24 41.64
CA ALA A 104 15.76 -0.59 42.67
C ALA A 104 17.11 -1.16 42.20
N TYR A 105 17.16 -1.67 40.97
CA TYR A 105 18.40 -2.11 40.35
C TYR A 105 19.39 -0.94 40.13
N TYR A 106 18.94 0.15 39.53
CA TYR A 106 19.78 1.26 39.10
C TYR A 106 20.45 1.95 40.29
N SER A 107 19.75 2.06 41.42
CA SER A 107 20.30 2.60 42.67
C SER A 107 21.50 1.82 43.21
N SER A 108 21.63 0.54 42.84
CA SER A 108 22.76 -0.31 43.23
C SER A 108 24.01 -0.11 42.36
N VAL A 109 23.89 0.55 41.20
CA VAL A 109 25.00 0.75 40.25
C VAL A 109 25.82 1.98 40.68
N PRO A 110 27.17 1.86 40.87
CA PRO A 110 28.00 2.97 41.34
C PRO A 110 28.20 4.02 40.24
N GLU A 111 28.28 5.29 40.65
CA GLU A 111 28.62 6.44 39.81
C GLU A 111 27.91 6.51 38.45
N THR A 112 26.70 7.06 38.46
CA THR A 112 26.18 7.74 37.28
C THR A 112 25.93 9.20 37.65
N PRO A 113 26.54 10.16 36.94
CA PRO A 113 26.21 11.57 37.14
C PRO A 113 24.70 11.73 36.94
N ALA A 114 24.07 12.63 37.71
CA ALA A 114 22.69 13.02 37.50
C ALA A 114 22.53 13.48 36.04
N ARG A 115 22.06 12.57 35.18
CA ARG A 115 21.88 12.88 33.76
C ARG A 115 20.68 13.81 33.68
N MET A 116 20.82 14.91 32.95
CA MET A 116 19.70 15.81 32.64
C MET A 116 18.72 15.21 31.61
N SER A 117 19.02 14.01 31.09
CA SER A 117 18.23 13.32 30.06
C SER A 117 18.29 11.79 30.25
N PRO A 118 17.22 11.07 29.91
CA PRO A 118 17.20 9.61 29.90
C PRO A 118 18.33 8.99 29.08
N ALA A 119 18.83 7.86 29.58
CA ALA A 119 19.95 7.11 29.04
C ALA A 119 19.47 5.94 28.19
N PRO A 120 20.12 5.61 27.06
CA PRO A 120 19.87 4.35 26.38
C PRO A 120 20.15 3.17 27.31
N LEU A 121 19.21 2.21 27.39
CA LEU A 121 19.24 1.08 28.32
C LEU A 121 20.51 0.24 28.15
N TYR A 122 20.93 -0.01 26.92
CA TYR A 122 22.15 -0.78 26.65
C TYR A 122 23.41 -0.10 27.18
N SER A 123 23.43 1.24 27.28
CA SER A 123 24.58 1.96 27.84
C SER A 123 24.78 1.68 29.33
N VAL A 124 23.69 1.42 30.07
CA VAL A 124 23.72 1.04 31.49
C VAL A 124 24.23 -0.40 31.63
N LEU A 125 23.81 -1.28 30.72
CA LEU A 125 24.17 -2.69 30.74
C LEU A 125 25.46 -3.02 29.96
N ALA A 126 26.19 -2.02 29.48
CA ALA A 126 27.45 -2.23 28.77
C ALA A 126 28.57 -2.73 29.70
N ALA A 127 28.57 -2.29 30.96
CA ALA A 127 29.56 -2.70 31.96
C ALA A 127 29.24 -4.09 32.54
N SER A 128 30.27 -4.92 32.72
CA SER A 128 30.12 -6.25 33.33
C SER A 128 29.55 -6.19 34.74
N ASP A 129 29.94 -5.19 35.52
CA ASP A 129 29.53 -5.07 36.92
C ASP A 129 28.06 -4.68 37.05
N SER A 130 27.56 -3.87 36.11
CA SER A 130 26.15 -3.52 36.02
C SER A 130 25.29 -4.72 35.64
N ARG A 131 25.77 -5.60 34.75
CA ARG A 131 25.08 -6.86 34.40
C ARG A 131 25.08 -7.87 35.56
N LYS A 132 26.20 -8.00 36.28
CA LYS A 132 26.28 -8.88 37.47
C LYS A 132 25.30 -8.45 38.55
N LYS A 133 25.22 -7.15 38.86
CA LYS A 133 24.25 -6.62 39.83
C LYS A 133 22.80 -6.86 39.41
N LEU A 134 22.48 -6.69 38.13
CA LEU A 134 21.14 -7.00 37.62
C LEU A 134 20.82 -8.49 37.75
N LEU A 135 21.81 -9.35 37.45
CA LEU A 135 21.66 -10.78 37.64
C LEU A 135 21.43 -11.16 39.11
N ASP A 136 22.19 -10.58 40.04
CA ASP A 136 22.03 -10.84 41.48
C ASP A 136 20.66 -10.37 41.98
N PHE A 137 20.19 -9.22 41.48
CA PHE A 137 18.84 -8.71 41.76
C PHE A 137 17.75 -9.66 41.23
N LEU A 138 17.85 -10.09 39.97
CA LEU A 138 16.86 -10.97 39.35
C LEU A 138 16.91 -12.40 39.89
N ALA A 139 18.06 -12.86 40.40
CA ALA A 139 18.19 -14.18 41.03
C ALA A 139 17.36 -14.29 42.32
N GLN A 140 17.06 -13.16 42.98
CA GLN A 140 16.19 -13.10 44.16
C GLN A 140 14.71 -13.16 43.81
N ALA A 141 14.33 -13.03 42.52
CA ALA A 141 12.95 -13.07 42.11
C ALA A 141 12.38 -14.50 42.10
N ASP A 142 11.14 -14.66 42.58
CA ASP A 142 10.45 -15.95 42.62
C ASP A 142 9.78 -16.35 41.30
N SER A 143 9.78 -15.47 40.30
CA SER A 143 9.12 -15.72 39.01
C SER A 143 9.80 -16.86 38.23
N GLY A 144 9.02 -17.87 37.85
CA GLY A 144 9.49 -19.00 37.05
C GLY A 144 10.00 -18.57 35.66
N LEU A 145 9.39 -17.55 35.07
CA LEU A 145 9.80 -17.03 33.76
C LEU A 145 11.16 -16.30 33.83
N VAL A 146 11.40 -15.55 34.90
CA VAL A 146 12.69 -14.88 35.16
C VAL A 146 13.79 -15.92 35.29
N LYS A 147 13.54 -16.99 36.06
CA LYS A 147 14.49 -18.11 36.21
C LYS A 147 14.78 -18.81 34.88
N LYS A 148 13.76 -18.97 34.01
CA LYS A 148 13.94 -19.49 32.64
C LYS A 148 14.86 -18.59 31.80
N PHE A 149 14.64 -17.28 31.78
CA PHE A 149 15.53 -16.36 31.06
C PHE A 149 16.98 -16.41 31.58
N ILE A 150 17.16 -16.55 32.89
CA ILE A 150 18.51 -16.69 33.49
C ILE A 150 19.15 -18.03 33.08
N SER A 151 18.39 -19.13 33.03
CA SER A 151 18.93 -20.44 32.62
C SER A 151 19.35 -20.46 31.15
N MET A 152 18.71 -19.67 30.28
CA MET A 152 19.10 -19.52 28.88
C MET A 152 20.53 -18.98 28.68
N ARG A 153 21.18 -18.42 29.71
CA ARG A 153 22.61 -18.04 29.64
C ARG A 153 23.54 -19.24 29.38
N GLY A 154 23.10 -20.46 29.72
CA GLY A 154 23.82 -21.70 29.45
C GLY A 154 23.70 -22.22 28.02
N MET A 155 22.84 -21.61 27.20
CA MET A 155 22.64 -22.00 25.81
C MET A 155 23.91 -21.75 24.99
N ASN A 156 24.19 -22.64 24.04
CA ASN A 156 25.21 -22.40 23.02
C ASN A 156 24.56 -21.70 21.81
N PRO A 157 24.65 -20.37 21.61
CA PRO A 157 23.96 -19.66 20.53
C PRO A 157 24.46 -20.00 19.10
N ALA A 158 23.64 -19.69 18.10
CA ALA A 158 23.93 -19.82 16.66
C ALA A 158 24.28 -18.48 15.99
N ILE A 159 23.61 -17.39 16.39
CA ILE A 159 23.78 -16.03 15.89
C ILE A 159 24.70 -15.22 16.81
N PHE A 160 24.50 -15.33 18.13
CA PHE A 160 25.32 -14.61 19.10
C PHE A 160 26.59 -15.39 19.49
N PRO A 161 27.62 -14.71 20.05
CA PRO A 161 28.65 -15.36 20.84
C PRO A 161 28.08 -15.87 22.18
N PRO A 162 28.58 -17.01 22.71
CA PRO A 162 28.13 -17.54 23.99
C PRO A 162 28.42 -16.56 25.13
N VAL A 163 27.54 -16.52 26.14
CA VAL A 163 27.60 -15.56 27.27
C VAL A 163 28.94 -15.59 28.00
N TYR A 164 29.54 -16.78 28.14
CA TYR A 164 30.82 -16.97 28.83
C TYR A 164 32.05 -16.51 28.02
N SER A 165 31.86 -16.11 26.75
CA SER A 165 32.93 -15.55 25.92
C SER A 165 33.11 -14.06 26.14
N SER A 166 34.28 -13.53 25.77
CA SER A 166 34.56 -12.08 25.81
C SER A 166 33.60 -11.24 24.95
N ALA A 167 32.94 -11.84 23.97
CA ALA A 167 31.96 -11.20 23.08
C ALA A 167 30.49 -11.50 23.45
N GLY A 168 30.23 -12.24 24.54
CA GLY A 168 28.89 -12.67 24.96
C GLY A 168 28.04 -11.60 25.66
N ALA A 169 28.60 -10.41 25.89
CA ALA A 169 27.94 -9.31 26.59
C ALA A 169 26.58 -8.88 26.00
N PRO A 170 26.38 -8.82 24.66
CA PRO A 170 25.09 -8.43 24.08
C PRO A 170 23.99 -9.45 24.37
N LEU A 171 24.28 -10.74 24.24
CA LEU A 171 23.31 -11.80 24.55
C LEU A 171 22.94 -11.78 26.04
N GLU A 172 23.94 -11.61 26.92
CA GLU A 172 23.70 -11.49 28.35
C GLU A 172 22.80 -10.28 28.68
N ALA A 173 23.08 -9.12 28.08
CA ALA A 173 22.26 -7.93 28.25
C ALA A 173 20.81 -8.15 27.77
N ALA A 174 20.63 -8.77 26.59
CA ALA A 174 19.29 -9.07 26.06
C ALA A 174 18.49 -9.99 27.00
N LEU A 175 19.12 -11.04 27.53
CA LEU A 175 18.48 -11.96 28.48
C LEU A 175 18.08 -11.26 29.78
N LEU A 176 18.96 -10.41 30.32
CA LEU A 176 18.68 -9.67 31.57
C LEU A 176 17.59 -8.60 31.38
N ILE A 177 17.57 -7.91 30.24
CA ILE A 177 16.49 -6.96 29.89
C ILE A 177 15.14 -7.69 29.84
N ASN A 178 15.09 -8.83 29.15
CA ASN A 178 13.88 -9.64 29.05
C ASN A 178 13.44 -10.23 30.39
N ALA A 179 14.39 -10.66 31.22
CA ALA A 179 14.12 -11.11 32.58
C ALA A 179 13.56 -9.98 33.45
N LEU A 180 14.07 -8.75 33.32
CA LEU A 180 13.53 -7.59 34.04
C LEU A 180 12.12 -7.22 33.53
N MET A 181 11.85 -7.33 32.23
CA MET A 181 10.51 -7.10 31.68
C MET A 181 9.51 -8.18 32.15
N ALA A 182 9.95 -9.44 32.22
CA ALA A 182 9.18 -10.54 32.78
C ALA A 182 8.85 -10.32 34.26
N GLN A 183 9.76 -9.73 35.03
CA GLN A 183 9.53 -9.36 36.43
C GLN A 183 8.53 -8.21 36.57
N ALA A 184 8.54 -7.26 35.63
CA ALA A 184 7.62 -6.12 35.63
C ALA A 184 6.17 -6.51 35.28
N GLY A 185 5.95 -7.62 34.56
CA GLY A 185 4.63 -8.20 34.31
C GLY A 185 3.86 -7.60 33.13
N ASP A 186 4.54 -6.91 32.22
CA ASP A 186 3.91 -6.14 31.12
C ASP A 186 3.66 -6.92 29.82
N PHE A 187 4.05 -8.19 29.79
CA PHE A 187 3.88 -9.00 28.59
C PHE A 187 2.44 -9.44 28.40
N ASP A 188 1.94 -9.32 27.17
CA ASP A 188 0.65 -9.90 26.80
C ASP A 188 0.64 -11.43 27.02
N ARG A 189 -0.52 -11.98 27.34
CA ARG A 189 -0.68 -13.42 27.59
C ARG A 189 -0.25 -14.26 26.39
N ARG A 190 -0.52 -13.82 25.15
CA ARG A 190 -0.13 -14.57 23.95
C ARG A 190 1.39 -14.59 23.80
N PHE A 191 2.02 -13.45 24.02
CA PHE A 191 3.46 -13.31 23.97
C PHE A 191 4.17 -14.16 25.03
N LEU A 192 3.64 -14.20 26.26
CA LEU A 192 4.14 -15.06 27.32
C LEU A 192 4.11 -16.56 26.95
N LEU A 193 3.01 -17.02 26.35
CA LEU A 193 2.88 -18.41 25.91
C LEU A 193 3.86 -18.73 24.77
N ASP A 194 4.00 -17.82 23.82
CA ASP A 194 4.90 -17.96 22.68
C ASP A 194 6.36 -18.05 23.15
N ILE A 195 6.83 -17.08 23.94
CA ILE A 195 8.19 -17.06 24.47
C ILE A 195 8.49 -18.27 25.36
N ALA A 196 7.57 -18.65 26.24
CA ALA A 196 7.76 -19.83 27.08
C ALA A 196 7.91 -21.10 26.22
N SER A 197 7.11 -21.23 25.17
CA SER A 197 7.19 -22.36 24.24
C SER A 197 8.50 -22.37 23.45
N ILE A 198 8.96 -21.19 23.00
CA ILE A 198 10.20 -21.03 22.26
C ILE A 198 11.38 -21.43 23.15
N MET A 199 11.44 -20.95 24.39
CA MET A 199 12.51 -21.31 25.33
C MET A 199 12.53 -22.81 25.63
N ASP A 200 11.37 -23.43 25.90
CA ASP A 200 11.29 -24.87 26.21
C ASP A 200 11.68 -25.78 25.03
N LEU A 201 11.47 -25.32 23.79
CA LEU A 201 11.82 -26.05 22.57
C LEU A 201 13.22 -25.72 22.04
N SER A 202 13.81 -24.61 22.49
CA SER A 202 15.10 -24.12 21.99
C SER A 202 16.28 -25.07 22.23
N GLU A 203 16.22 -25.90 23.27
CA GLU A 203 17.23 -26.94 23.54
C GLU A 203 17.14 -28.12 22.56
N LYS A 204 15.95 -28.35 21.98
CA LYS A 204 15.64 -29.53 21.16
C LYS A 204 15.65 -29.24 19.67
N SER A 205 15.35 -28.01 19.28
CA SER A 205 15.17 -27.62 17.87
C SER A 205 16.05 -26.43 17.50
N PRO A 206 16.91 -26.55 16.48
CA PRO A 206 17.80 -25.46 16.06
C PRO A 206 17.02 -24.24 15.53
N GLU A 207 15.88 -24.45 14.87
CA GLU A 207 15.02 -23.38 14.35
C GLU A 207 14.44 -22.51 15.46
N LYS A 208 13.92 -23.12 16.53
CA LYS A 208 13.34 -22.40 17.69
C LYS A 208 14.39 -21.64 18.49
N LYS A 209 15.60 -22.17 18.52
CA LYS A 209 16.77 -21.47 19.03
C LYS A 209 17.11 -20.22 18.21
N GLU A 210 17.14 -20.35 16.88
CA GLU A 210 17.39 -19.20 16.00
C GLU A 210 16.29 -18.12 16.15
N GLU A 211 15.02 -18.54 16.29
CA GLU A 211 13.89 -17.65 16.55
C GLU A 211 14.05 -16.88 17.88
N PHE A 212 14.49 -17.57 18.94
CA PHE A 212 14.79 -16.94 20.23
C PHE A 212 15.96 -15.93 20.15
N GLU A 213 16.99 -16.25 19.37
CA GLU A 213 18.12 -15.35 19.18
C GLU A 213 17.74 -14.13 18.34
N LYS A 214 16.91 -14.29 17.31
CA LYS A 214 16.30 -13.17 16.55
C LYS A 214 15.49 -12.25 17.47
N TYR A 215 14.73 -12.82 18.40
CA TYR A 215 14.03 -12.06 19.43
C TYR A 215 14.98 -11.27 20.36
N CYS A 216 16.10 -11.88 20.77
CA CYS A 216 17.13 -11.19 21.56
C CYS A 216 17.78 -10.04 20.76
N LEU A 217 18.01 -10.21 19.45
CA LEU A 217 18.48 -9.12 18.58
C LEU A 217 17.49 -7.96 18.53
N ALA A 218 16.19 -8.24 18.43
CA ALA A 218 15.14 -7.22 18.45
C ALA A 218 15.20 -6.40 19.75
N THR A 219 15.36 -7.07 20.90
CA THR A 219 15.52 -6.42 22.21
C THR A 219 16.69 -5.44 22.22
N LEU A 220 17.83 -5.84 21.66
CA LEU A 220 19.03 -5.00 21.61
C LEU A 220 18.90 -3.81 20.66
N ALA A 221 18.20 -3.97 19.53
CA ALA A 221 17.95 -2.90 18.58
C ALA A 221 17.25 -1.71 19.27
N PHE A 222 16.21 -1.98 20.07
CA PHE A 222 15.52 -0.95 20.84
C PHE A 222 16.35 -0.44 22.03
N ALA A 223 16.98 -1.34 22.79
CA ALA A 223 17.75 -0.97 23.97
C ALA A 223 18.98 -0.08 23.67
N LYS A 224 19.51 -0.14 22.44
CA LYS A 224 20.61 0.73 21.99
C LYS A 224 20.16 2.18 21.78
N GLY A 225 18.91 2.40 21.38
CA GLY A 225 18.38 3.73 21.02
C GLY A 225 17.66 4.44 22.15
N TYR A 226 17.02 3.68 23.05
CA TYR A 226 16.01 4.20 23.97
C TYR A 226 16.22 3.75 25.42
N ASP A 227 15.54 4.45 26.33
CA ASP A 227 15.53 4.16 27.75
C ASP A 227 14.62 2.97 28.11
N TRP A 228 14.65 2.61 29.39
CA TRP A 228 13.88 1.48 29.92
C TRP A 228 12.38 1.64 29.69
N THR A 229 11.82 2.82 29.94
CA THR A 229 10.37 3.08 29.85
C THR A 229 9.85 2.91 28.42
N ILE A 230 10.58 3.43 27.42
CA ILE A 230 10.21 3.26 26.02
C ILE A 230 10.34 1.79 25.61
N VAL A 231 11.45 1.12 25.95
CA VAL A 231 11.63 -0.31 25.62
C VAL A 231 10.50 -1.15 26.21
N ARG A 232 10.20 -0.97 27.51
CA ARG A 232 9.09 -1.66 28.19
C ARG A 232 7.75 -1.39 27.49
N SER A 233 7.50 -0.15 27.10
CA SER A 233 6.27 0.25 26.39
C SER A 233 6.16 -0.41 25.02
N ILE A 234 7.26 -0.53 24.27
CA ILE A 234 7.26 -1.21 22.96
C ILE A 234 6.87 -2.68 23.14
N PHE A 235 7.54 -3.39 24.06
CA PHE A 235 7.32 -4.82 24.23
C PHE A 235 5.93 -5.18 24.77
N SER A 236 5.24 -4.24 25.43
CA SER A 236 3.84 -4.44 25.84
C SER A 236 2.85 -4.55 24.67
N HIS A 237 3.23 -4.15 23.45
CA HIS A 237 2.37 -4.20 22.26
C HIS A 237 2.58 -5.45 21.39
N PHE A 238 3.63 -6.24 21.63
CA PHE A 238 3.90 -7.44 20.83
C PHE A 238 3.10 -8.64 21.30
N SER A 239 2.57 -9.41 20.34
CA SER A 239 1.85 -10.66 20.61
C SER A 239 2.71 -11.91 20.40
N SER A 240 3.81 -11.82 19.65
CA SER A 240 4.75 -12.93 19.40
C SER A 240 6.21 -12.46 19.29
N ALA A 241 7.14 -13.40 19.49
CA ALA A 241 8.58 -13.15 19.31
C ALA A 241 8.93 -12.82 17.85
N GLY A 242 8.23 -13.44 16.90
CA GLY A 242 8.37 -13.16 15.47
C GLY A 242 7.91 -11.75 15.09
N GLU A 243 6.82 -11.25 15.69
CA GLU A 243 6.35 -9.86 15.49
C GLU A 243 7.38 -8.85 15.99
N ALA A 244 7.97 -9.09 17.17
CA ALA A 244 9.02 -8.23 17.72
C ALA A 244 10.24 -8.15 16.80
N TYR A 245 10.67 -9.28 16.21
CA TYR A 245 11.78 -9.30 15.26
C TYR A 245 11.43 -8.65 13.92
N GLY A 246 10.23 -8.92 13.37
CA GLY A 246 9.76 -8.29 12.13
C GLY A 246 9.68 -6.77 12.24
N PHE A 247 9.17 -6.27 13.37
CA PHE A 247 9.12 -4.84 13.64
C PHE A 247 10.53 -4.24 13.84
N ALA A 248 11.44 -4.93 14.54
CA ALA A 248 12.83 -4.49 14.68
C ALA A 248 13.57 -4.42 13.34
N ARG A 249 13.28 -5.33 12.41
CA ARG A 249 13.85 -5.30 11.05
C ARG A 249 13.44 -4.04 10.28
N VAL A 250 12.17 -3.67 10.35
CA VAL A 250 11.64 -2.44 9.72
C VAL A 250 12.16 -1.19 10.42
N TYR A 251 12.29 -1.24 11.75
CA TYR A 251 12.92 -0.17 12.52
C TYR A 251 14.37 0.06 12.11
N GLU A 252 15.15 -0.99 11.85
CA GLU A 252 16.53 -0.85 11.39
C GLU A 252 16.66 -0.49 9.90
N SER A 253 15.64 -0.77 9.07
CA SER A 253 15.62 -0.34 7.66
C SER A 253 15.27 1.13 7.46
N ALA A 254 14.80 1.81 8.51
CA ALA A 254 14.45 3.24 8.46
C ALA A 254 15.66 4.11 8.04
N PRO A 255 15.49 5.04 7.08
CA PRO A 255 16.62 5.82 6.53
C PRO A 255 17.31 6.76 7.52
N THR A 256 16.54 7.34 8.45
CA THR A 256 17.01 8.33 9.42
C THR A 256 16.49 8.01 10.82
N ARG A 257 17.12 8.63 11.84
CA ARG A 257 16.68 8.50 13.23
C ARG A 257 15.28 9.08 13.46
N ASP A 258 14.92 10.12 12.73
CA ASP A 258 13.60 10.74 12.84
C ASP A 258 12.51 9.75 12.39
N TYR A 259 12.71 9.03 11.28
CA TYR A 259 11.78 7.99 10.85
C TYR A 259 11.66 6.83 11.84
N LYS A 260 12.76 6.48 12.53
CA LYS A 260 12.74 5.50 13.63
C LYS A 260 11.84 5.95 14.78
N ASN A 261 11.93 7.22 15.17
CA ASN A 261 11.08 7.78 16.24
C ASN A 261 9.62 7.87 15.81
N VAL A 262 9.35 8.33 14.57
CA VAL A 262 7.99 8.40 14.01
C VAL A 262 7.35 7.01 13.95
N LEU A 263 8.09 5.97 13.55
CA LEU A 263 7.60 4.59 13.57
C LEU A 263 7.13 4.16 14.96
N LEU A 264 7.92 4.46 15.99
CA LEU A 264 7.56 4.12 17.37
C LEU A 264 6.37 4.95 17.86
N ALA A 265 6.35 6.25 17.57
CA ALA A 265 5.25 7.13 17.94
C ALA A 265 3.92 6.67 17.29
N GLY A 266 3.95 6.34 15.99
CA GLY A 266 2.80 5.78 15.28
C GLY A 266 2.40 4.39 15.78
N MET A 267 3.36 3.54 16.18
CA MET A 267 3.04 2.26 16.81
C MET A 267 2.32 2.45 18.15
N PHE A 268 2.72 3.43 18.98
CA PHE A 268 2.03 3.76 20.23
C PHE A 268 0.64 4.33 20.02
N GLU A 269 0.40 5.01 18.90
CA GLU A 269 -0.90 5.55 18.53
C GLU A 269 -1.85 4.49 17.98
N CYS A 270 -1.40 3.68 17.02
CA CYS A 270 -2.23 2.62 16.43
C CYS A 270 -2.39 1.40 17.35
N GLY A 271 -1.46 1.17 18.27
CA GLY A 271 -1.44 0.00 19.15
C GLY A 271 -1.14 -1.33 18.43
N SER A 272 -0.82 -1.31 17.14
CA SER A 272 -0.57 -2.52 16.33
C SER A 272 0.79 -2.49 15.62
N PRO A 273 1.82 -3.18 16.15
CA PRO A 273 3.14 -3.25 15.53
C PRO A 273 3.16 -4.02 14.20
N SER A 274 2.36 -5.09 14.09
CA SER A 274 2.22 -5.87 12.86
C SER A 274 1.70 -5.06 11.68
N MET A 275 0.72 -4.17 11.89
CA MET A 275 0.21 -3.30 10.82
C MET A 275 1.26 -2.28 10.37
N CYS A 276 1.97 -1.66 11.31
CA CYS A 276 3.05 -0.71 11.02
C CYS A 276 4.19 -1.39 10.23
N SER A 277 4.62 -2.57 10.68
CA SER A 277 5.70 -3.32 10.01
C SER A 277 5.28 -3.76 8.61
N ARG A 278 4.04 -4.25 8.41
CA ARG A 278 3.54 -4.64 7.09
C ARG A 278 3.50 -3.48 6.10
N TYR A 279 3.12 -2.28 6.53
CA TYR A 279 3.05 -1.11 5.65
C TYR A 279 4.44 -0.60 5.23
N LEU A 280 5.42 -0.70 6.13
CA LEU A 280 6.76 -0.14 5.96
C LEU A 280 7.84 -1.16 5.55
N ASP A 281 7.48 -2.44 5.43
CA ASP A 281 8.39 -3.47 4.94
C ASP A 281 8.77 -3.21 3.47
N GLY A 282 10.06 -3.04 3.20
CA GLY A 282 10.55 -2.67 1.87
C GLY A 282 10.09 -1.29 1.36
N ALA A 283 9.66 -0.40 2.25
CA ALA A 283 9.06 0.87 1.87
C ALA A 283 10.06 1.91 1.31
N ASP A 284 9.64 2.57 0.23
CA ASP A 284 10.30 3.76 -0.30
C ASP A 284 10.21 4.95 0.67
N PRO A 285 11.14 5.93 0.59
CA PRO A 285 11.10 7.14 1.42
C PRO A 285 9.75 7.88 1.41
N ARG A 286 8.99 7.81 0.32
CA ARG A 286 7.65 8.41 0.22
C ARG A 286 6.63 7.77 1.17
N ARG A 287 6.66 6.44 1.31
CA ARG A 287 5.75 5.73 2.23
C ARG A 287 6.03 6.09 3.69
N TRP A 288 7.28 6.42 4.02
CA TRP A 288 7.64 6.95 5.34
C TRP A 288 7.07 8.35 5.58
N GLU A 289 7.05 9.20 4.55
CA GLU A 289 6.39 10.52 4.61
C GLU A 289 4.87 10.38 4.73
N ASP A 290 4.27 9.44 4.01
CA ASP A 290 2.83 9.13 4.10
C ASP A 290 2.44 8.64 5.50
N PHE A 291 3.24 7.75 6.08
CA PHE A 291 3.06 7.28 7.46
C PHE A 291 3.16 8.44 8.46
N ARG A 292 4.17 9.31 8.31
CA ARG A 292 4.31 10.52 9.13
C ARG A 292 3.11 11.45 8.98
N TYR A 293 2.58 11.61 7.77
CA TYR A 293 1.41 12.43 7.52
C TYR A 293 0.19 11.89 8.26
N ALA A 294 -0.05 10.58 8.19
CA ALA A 294 -1.17 9.93 8.87
C ALA A 294 -1.06 10.03 10.39
N PHE A 295 0.12 9.76 10.95
CA PHE A 295 0.44 9.97 12.38
C PHE A 295 0.07 11.38 12.86
N LEU A 296 0.44 12.42 12.10
CA LEU A 296 0.12 13.81 12.48
C LEU A 296 -1.39 14.13 12.50
N HIS A 297 -2.23 13.33 11.84
CA HIS A 297 -3.68 13.56 11.75
C HIS A 297 -4.50 12.70 12.73
N GLY A 298 -3.85 11.93 13.59
CA GLY A 298 -4.50 11.16 14.65
C GLY A 298 -4.66 9.67 14.37
N GLU A 299 -5.15 8.96 15.40
CA GLU A 299 -5.23 7.50 15.42
C GLU A 299 -6.06 6.94 14.26
N GLY A 300 -7.20 7.58 13.95
CA GLY A 300 -8.08 7.17 12.86
C GLY A 300 -7.48 7.34 11.47
N ALA A 301 -6.67 8.38 11.28
CA ALA A 301 -5.96 8.61 10.01
C ALA A 301 -4.88 7.54 9.80
N LEU A 302 -4.13 7.22 10.87
CA LEU A 302 -3.11 6.19 10.84
C LEU A 302 -3.72 4.80 10.64
N ALA A 303 -4.77 4.45 11.38
CA ALA A 303 -5.48 3.18 11.22
C ALA A 303 -6.03 3.01 9.79
N PHE A 304 -6.66 4.06 9.24
CA PHE A 304 -7.17 4.03 7.86
C PHE A 304 -6.06 3.79 6.83
N LEU A 305 -4.91 4.47 6.97
CA LEU A 305 -3.77 4.26 6.08
C LEU A 305 -3.24 2.82 6.18
N LEU A 306 -3.04 2.32 7.40
CA LEU A 306 -2.51 0.98 7.64
C LEU A 306 -3.46 -0.12 7.16
N GLU A 307 -4.77 0.02 7.37
CA GLU A 307 -5.78 -0.91 6.85
C GLU A 307 -5.85 -0.90 5.32
N SER A 308 -5.72 0.26 4.70
CA SER A 308 -5.72 0.39 3.24
C SER A 308 -4.48 -0.22 2.59
N GLY A 309 -3.35 -0.27 3.30
CA GLY A 309 -2.06 -0.76 2.81
C GLY A 309 -1.53 0.00 1.58
N SER A 310 -2.11 1.16 1.26
CA SER A 310 -1.92 1.87 0.00
C SER A 310 -1.26 3.22 0.24
N PRO A 311 -0.32 3.67 -0.63
CA PRO A 311 0.33 4.96 -0.47
C PRO A 311 -0.65 6.13 -0.67
N ILE A 312 -0.26 7.32 -0.22
CA ILE A 312 -1.10 8.52 -0.39
C ILE A 312 -0.98 9.04 -1.82
N TYR A 313 -2.12 9.37 -2.43
CA TYR A 313 -2.20 9.86 -3.80
C TYR A 313 -1.42 11.14 -4.00
N SER A 314 -0.63 11.18 -5.08
CA SER A 314 0.12 12.35 -5.51
C SER A 314 -0.53 12.99 -6.75
N ASP A 315 -0.86 14.28 -6.68
CA ASP A 315 -1.60 14.95 -7.76
C ASP A 315 -0.85 14.87 -9.10
N SER A 316 -1.48 14.21 -10.07
CA SER A 316 -1.05 14.18 -11.48
C SER A 316 -1.13 15.58 -12.12
N ALA A 317 -0.40 15.81 -13.20
CA ALA A 317 -0.41 17.11 -13.89
C ALA A 317 -1.84 17.54 -14.32
N PHE A 318 -2.68 16.57 -14.72
CA PHE A 318 -4.07 16.80 -15.07
C PHE A 318 -4.95 17.06 -13.83
N ALA A 319 -4.73 16.33 -12.73
CA ALA A 319 -5.42 16.60 -11.46
C ALA A 319 -5.08 17.97 -10.88
N ARG A 320 -3.82 18.44 -11.01
CA ARG A 320 -3.40 19.79 -10.61
C ARG A 320 -4.12 20.87 -11.39
N PHE A 321 -4.33 20.67 -12.70
CA PHE A 321 -5.10 21.61 -13.53
C PHE A 321 -6.57 21.70 -13.09
N LEU A 322 -7.17 20.59 -12.68
CA LEU A 322 -8.56 20.54 -12.18
C LEU A 322 -8.71 20.87 -10.69
N SER A 323 -7.61 20.95 -9.94
CA SER A 323 -7.60 21.16 -8.49
C SER A 323 -8.39 22.38 -7.98
N PRO A 324 -8.37 23.58 -8.61
CA PRO A 324 -9.13 24.72 -8.08
C PRO A 324 -10.64 24.50 -8.13
N VAL A 325 -11.14 23.72 -9.11
CA VAL A 325 -12.57 23.42 -9.26
C VAL A 325 -12.98 22.22 -8.41
N CYS A 326 -12.10 21.23 -8.28
CA CYS A 326 -12.39 20.00 -7.56
C CYS A 326 -12.16 20.09 -6.05
N SER A 327 -11.34 21.02 -5.55
CA SER A 327 -11.00 21.15 -4.13
C SER A 327 -12.22 21.26 -3.18
N PRO A 328 -13.23 22.14 -3.39
CA PRO A 328 -14.37 22.20 -2.47
C PRO A 328 -15.20 20.92 -2.48
N ILE A 329 -15.27 20.24 -3.63
CA ILE A 329 -15.98 18.97 -3.79
C ILE A 329 -15.24 17.86 -3.04
N LYS A 330 -13.90 17.83 -3.16
CA LYS A 330 -13.06 16.86 -2.45
C LYS A 330 -13.18 17.02 -0.93
N GLU A 331 -13.15 18.24 -0.41
CA GLU A 331 -13.35 18.52 1.03
C GLU A 331 -14.72 18.05 1.53
N ALA A 332 -15.79 18.36 0.79
CA ALA A 332 -17.13 17.95 1.19
C ALA A 332 -17.34 16.42 1.16
N LEU A 333 -16.67 15.71 0.24
CA LEU A 333 -16.85 14.26 0.05
C LEU A 333 -15.85 13.41 0.84
N ALA A 334 -14.70 13.94 1.25
CA ALA A 334 -13.66 13.23 2.01
C ALA A 334 -14.20 12.42 3.21
N PRO A 335 -15.03 12.98 4.12
CA PRO A 335 -15.55 12.21 5.26
C PRO A 335 -16.50 11.06 4.86
N TYR A 336 -17.17 11.18 3.71
CA TYR A 336 -18.02 10.12 3.18
C TYR A 336 -17.18 9.00 2.53
N VAL A 337 -16.09 9.38 1.83
CA VAL A 337 -15.17 8.40 1.25
C VAL A 337 -14.44 7.61 2.33
N ALA A 338 -14.05 8.25 3.43
CA ALA A 338 -13.41 7.57 4.56
C ALA A 338 -14.28 6.44 5.14
N LYS A 339 -15.61 6.65 5.22
CA LYS A 339 -16.56 5.66 5.74
C LYS A 339 -16.91 4.56 4.73
N PHE A 340 -17.02 4.90 3.45
CA PHE A 340 -17.46 3.97 2.40
C PHE A 340 -16.59 4.06 1.13
N PRO A 341 -15.33 3.61 1.19
CA PRO A 341 -14.37 3.77 0.08
C PRO A 341 -14.83 3.06 -1.20
N ALA A 342 -15.36 1.84 -1.10
CA ALA A 342 -15.83 1.07 -2.25
C ALA A 342 -17.05 1.71 -2.93
N ALA A 343 -17.98 2.26 -2.14
CA ALA A 343 -19.16 2.95 -2.68
C ALA A 343 -18.76 4.25 -3.40
N ALA A 344 -17.83 5.01 -2.84
CA ALA A 344 -17.30 6.21 -3.47
C ALA A 344 -16.58 5.90 -4.80
N LEU A 345 -15.77 4.85 -4.84
CA LEU A 345 -15.09 4.41 -6.05
C LEU A 345 -16.08 3.99 -7.15
N SER A 346 -17.10 3.20 -6.80
CA SER A 346 -18.15 2.81 -7.76
C SER A 346 -18.95 4.01 -8.28
N ALA A 347 -19.24 4.99 -7.43
CA ALA A 347 -19.88 6.25 -7.84
C ALA A 347 -18.98 7.05 -8.79
N LYS A 348 -17.66 7.13 -8.52
CA LYS A 348 -16.67 7.76 -9.40
C LYS A 348 -16.63 7.11 -10.78
N VAL A 349 -16.59 5.78 -10.83
CA VAL A 349 -16.63 5.03 -12.10
C VAL A 349 -17.94 5.26 -12.85
N ALA A 350 -19.08 5.22 -12.17
CA ALA A 350 -20.38 5.47 -12.80
C ALA A 350 -20.45 6.88 -13.40
N LEU A 351 -20.03 7.90 -12.65
CA LEU A 351 -19.98 9.29 -13.11
C LEU A 351 -19.00 9.48 -14.27
N ALA A 352 -17.84 8.82 -14.23
CA ALA A 352 -16.87 8.86 -15.32
C ALA A 352 -17.44 8.25 -16.61
N VAL A 353 -18.16 7.12 -16.53
CA VAL A 353 -18.80 6.49 -17.69
C VAL A 353 -19.94 7.35 -18.23
N ILE A 354 -20.82 7.87 -17.36
CA ILE A 354 -21.95 8.71 -17.80
C ILE A 354 -21.43 10.04 -18.38
N GLY A 355 -20.45 10.67 -17.74
CA GLY A 355 -19.82 11.90 -18.21
C GLY A 355 -19.09 11.69 -19.54
N GLY A 356 -18.31 10.61 -19.64
CA GLY A 356 -17.64 10.19 -20.88
C GLY A 356 -18.62 9.95 -22.03
N TYR A 357 -19.76 9.31 -21.76
CA TYR A 357 -20.83 9.10 -22.74
C TYR A 357 -21.35 10.40 -23.35
N PHE A 358 -21.70 11.38 -22.49
CA PHE A 358 -22.23 12.66 -22.96
C PHE A 358 -21.16 13.50 -23.67
N PHE A 359 -19.93 13.49 -23.16
CA PHE A 359 -18.82 14.24 -23.73
C PHE A 359 -18.45 13.74 -25.14
N ILE A 360 -18.25 12.43 -25.31
CA ILE A 360 -17.80 11.88 -26.59
C ILE A 360 -18.90 11.98 -27.66
N ARG A 361 -20.18 11.80 -27.28
CA ARG A 361 -21.30 12.00 -28.21
C ARG A 361 -21.51 13.46 -28.59
N GLY A 362 -21.29 14.37 -27.66
CA GLY A 362 -21.27 15.81 -27.94
C GLY A 362 -20.19 16.15 -28.96
N PHE A 363 -18.96 15.68 -28.72
CA PHE A 363 -17.80 15.90 -29.58
C PHE A 363 -17.96 15.29 -30.98
N LEU A 364 -18.37 14.02 -31.09
CA LEU A 364 -18.56 13.34 -32.37
C LEU A 364 -19.66 13.98 -33.22
N ARG A 365 -20.68 14.58 -32.59
CA ARG A 365 -21.77 15.28 -33.27
C ARG A 365 -21.29 16.57 -33.97
N ILE A 366 -20.17 17.16 -33.56
CA ILE A 366 -19.57 18.33 -34.24
C ILE A 366 -19.10 17.93 -35.64
N PHE A 367 -18.46 16.77 -35.76
CA PHE A 367 -17.87 16.29 -37.02
C PHE A 367 -18.85 15.49 -37.88
N GLN A 368 -19.78 14.76 -37.26
CA GLN A 368 -20.73 13.90 -37.96
C GLN A 368 -22.15 14.10 -37.41
N PRO A 369 -22.85 15.17 -37.81
CA PRO A 369 -24.18 15.50 -37.29
C PRO A 369 -25.26 14.45 -37.58
N GLU A 370 -25.05 13.59 -38.59
CA GLU A 370 -25.95 12.49 -38.98
C GLU A 370 -25.77 11.21 -38.16
N ARG A 371 -24.78 11.15 -37.24
CA ARG A 371 -24.55 9.97 -36.37
C ARG A 371 -25.54 9.82 -35.22
N ASP A 372 -26.35 10.84 -34.93
CA ASP A 372 -27.50 10.70 -34.04
C ASP A 372 -28.58 9.90 -34.78
N THR A 373 -28.51 8.57 -34.70
CA THR A 373 -29.56 7.71 -35.23
C THR A 373 -30.89 8.07 -34.56
N PRO A 374 -32.01 8.19 -35.31
CA PRO A 374 -33.33 8.50 -34.74
C PRO A 374 -33.82 7.46 -33.72
N SER A 375 -33.25 6.26 -33.70
CA SER A 375 -33.62 5.16 -32.81
C SER A 375 -32.66 5.01 -31.62
N TRP A 376 -32.82 5.89 -30.63
CA TRP A 376 -32.21 5.74 -29.30
C TRP A 376 -32.46 4.37 -28.63
N HIS A 377 -33.46 3.61 -29.11
CA HIS A 377 -33.85 2.28 -28.61
C HIS A 377 -33.14 1.11 -29.31
N SER A 378 -32.30 1.32 -30.33
CA SER A 378 -31.62 0.18 -30.96
C SER A 378 -30.48 -0.35 -30.05
N PRO A 379 -30.50 -1.63 -29.66
CA PRO A 379 -29.55 -2.17 -28.68
C PRO A 379 -28.09 -2.04 -29.16
N LEU A 380 -27.86 -2.07 -30.47
CA LEU A 380 -26.53 -1.87 -31.08
C LEU A 380 -26.01 -0.43 -30.95
N ALA A 381 -26.89 0.59 -31.05
CA ALA A 381 -26.48 1.98 -30.89
C ALA A 381 -26.20 2.32 -29.41
N LEU A 382 -26.94 1.69 -28.49
CA LEU A 382 -26.70 1.80 -27.06
C LEU A 382 -25.38 1.12 -26.68
N ALA A 383 -25.13 -0.11 -27.18
CA ALA A 383 -23.87 -0.82 -26.97
C ALA A 383 -22.67 -0.03 -27.53
N ARG A 384 -22.78 0.57 -28.72
CA ARG A 384 -21.76 1.45 -29.27
C ARG A 384 -21.48 2.64 -28.35
N GLY A 385 -22.54 3.31 -27.90
CA GLY A 385 -22.41 4.47 -27.02
C GLY A 385 -21.76 4.11 -25.68
N LEU A 386 -22.11 2.96 -25.11
CA LEU A 386 -21.50 2.45 -23.88
C LEU A 386 -20.00 2.19 -24.07
N LEU A 387 -19.58 1.64 -25.21
CA LEU A 387 -18.17 1.39 -25.49
C LEU A 387 -17.37 2.68 -25.73
N GLU A 388 -17.93 3.61 -26.49
CA GLU A 388 -17.35 4.96 -26.66
C GLU A 388 -17.21 5.66 -25.29
N ALA A 389 -18.19 5.48 -24.39
CA ALA A 389 -18.16 6.01 -23.03
C ALA A 389 -17.10 5.33 -22.14
N LEU A 390 -16.99 4.00 -22.21
CA LEU A 390 -15.96 3.25 -21.48
C LEU A 390 -14.56 3.63 -21.94
N ALA A 391 -14.36 3.81 -23.25
CA ALA A 391 -13.08 4.29 -23.79
C ALA A 391 -12.76 5.71 -23.29
N ALA A 392 -13.75 6.62 -23.28
CA ALA A 392 -13.59 7.97 -22.76
C ALA A 392 -13.29 7.99 -21.25
N ALA A 393 -14.01 7.18 -20.46
CA ALA A 393 -13.80 7.03 -19.02
C ALA A 393 -12.41 6.46 -18.73
N LEU A 394 -11.94 5.50 -19.54
CA LEU A 394 -10.60 4.95 -19.39
C LEU A 394 -9.52 5.98 -19.70
N VAL A 395 -9.66 6.77 -20.75
CA VAL A 395 -8.73 7.89 -21.04
C VAL A 395 -8.74 8.90 -19.89
N PHE A 396 -9.91 9.18 -19.32
CA PHE A 396 -10.01 10.04 -18.14
C PHE A 396 -9.24 9.46 -16.94
N PHE A 397 -9.38 8.16 -16.63
CA PHE A 397 -8.63 7.53 -15.55
C PHE A 397 -7.13 7.46 -15.83
N LEU A 398 -6.71 7.23 -17.08
CA LEU A 398 -5.30 7.24 -17.46
C LEU A 398 -4.65 8.62 -17.23
N LEU A 399 -5.41 9.70 -17.45
CA LEU A 399 -4.95 11.06 -17.22
C LEU A 399 -5.02 11.46 -15.74
N ALA A 400 -6.06 11.05 -15.02
CA ALA A 400 -6.26 11.39 -13.62
C ALA A 400 -5.34 10.57 -12.70
N GLU A 401 -5.19 9.28 -12.95
CA GLU A 401 -4.52 8.30 -12.11
C GLU A 401 -3.51 7.48 -12.93
N PRO A 402 -2.45 8.11 -13.49
CA PRO A 402 -1.46 7.39 -14.28
C PRO A 402 -0.77 6.29 -13.46
N ASN A 403 -0.58 6.49 -12.14
CA ASN A 403 0.04 5.52 -11.23
C ASN A 403 -0.79 4.24 -11.06
N ALA A 404 -2.10 4.29 -11.24
CA ALA A 404 -2.95 3.09 -11.20
C ALA A 404 -2.71 2.16 -12.40
N PHE A 405 -2.15 2.70 -13.49
CA PHE A 405 -1.80 1.98 -14.71
C PHE A 405 -0.28 1.83 -14.90
N ALA A 406 0.52 2.54 -14.11
CA ALA A 406 1.94 2.32 -14.02
C ALA A 406 2.15 0.97 -13.32
N ALA A 407 3.00 0.12 -13.90
CA ALA A 407 3.54 -1.02 -13.19
C ALA A 407 4.35 -0.49 -12.02
N ASN A 408 3.71 -0.38 -10.85
CA ASN A 408 4.39 -0.05 -9.62
C ASN A 408 5.34 -1.21 -9.37
N SER A 409 6.63 -0.92 -9.42
CA SER A 409 7.74 -1.80 -9.14
C SER A 409 7.69 -2.28 -7.69
N VAL A 410 6.71 -3.09 -7.34
CA VAL A 410 6.79 -3.95 -6.17
C VAL A 410 7.47 -5.21 -6.69
N GLU A 411 8.62 -5.51 -6.08
CA GLU A 411 9.54 -6.61 -6.43
C GLU A 411 10.46 -6.34 -7.63
N ASN A 412 11.43 -5.47 -7.39
CA ASN A 412 12.83 -5.87 -7.36
C ASN A 412 13.56 -4.87 -6.47
N ALA A 413 13.25 -4.90 -5.17
CA ALA A 413 14.26 -4.48 -4.22
C ALA A 413 15.45 -5.42 -4.48
N PRO A 414 16.64 -4.95 -4.91
CA PRO A 414 17.81 -5.78 -4.77
C PRO A 414 17.83 -6.15 -3.30
N ALA A 415 17.72 -7.45 -3.00
CA ALA A 415 17.93 -7.95 -1.66
C ALA A 415 19.15 -7.19 -1.11
N PRO A 416 19.11 -6.60 0.08
CA PRO A 416 20.30 -6.01 0.65
C PRO A 416 21.33 -7.13 0.70
N GLU A 417 22.25 -7.12 -0.26
CA GLU A 417 23.41 -7.97 -0.30
C GLU A 417 24.24 -7.56 0.92
N LEU A 418 23.95 -8.18 2.04
CA LEU A 418 24.98 -8.53 3.00
C LEU A 418 25.97 -9.36 2.19
N ARG A 419 27.03 -8.68 1.73
CA ARG A 419 28.24 -9.27 1.17
C ARG A 419 28.86 -10.19 2.22
N PHE A 420 28.33 -11.40 2.29
CA PHE A 420 29.01 -12.60 2.71
C PHE A 420 28.57 -13.69 1.72
N ALA A 421 29.06 -13.56 0.49
CA ALA A 421 29.00 -14.61 -0.50
C ALA A 421 30.37 -15.30 -0.54
N PHE A 422 30.51 -16.38 0.23
CA PHE A 422 31.24 -17.54 -0.27
C PHE A 422 30.20 -18.61 -0.62
N GLU A 423 30.10 -18.83 -1.93
CA GLU A 423 29.80 -20.10 -2.59
C GLU A 423 28.69 -20.99 -2.00
N LYS A 424 27.53 -21.00 -2.65
CA LYS A 424 27.25 -22.07 -3.63
C LYS A 424 25.98 -21.78 -4.42
N VAL A 425 26.21 -21.28 -5.64
CA VAL A 425 25.47 -21.75 -6.81
C VAL A 425 25.59 -23.27 -6.84
N ILE A 426 24.48 -23.97 -6.64
CA ILE A 426 24.06 -25.25 -7.25
C ILE A 426 22.78 -25.61 -6.49
N ASN A 427 21.66 -25.10 -7.00
CA ASN A 427 20.38 -25.82 -7.15
C ASN A 427 19.33 -24.92 -7.83
N THR A 428 19.76 -24.17 -8.85
CA THR A 428 18.86 -23.48 -9.79
C THR A 428 18.44 -24.44 -10.90
N ILE A 429 17.80 -25.57 -10.55
CA ILE A 429 16.98 -26.35 -11.48
C ILE A 429 15.85 -26.94 -10.64
N GLY A 430 14.70 -26.27 -10.67
CA GLY A 430 13.51 -26.69 -9.94
C GLY A 430 12.41 -25.65 -10.10
N GLU A 431 11.71 -25.75 -11.23
CA GLU A 431 10.40 -25.14 -11.46
C GLU A 431 10.30 -23.62 -11.21
N GLU A 432 10.64 -22.84 -12.24
CA GLU A 432 9.81 -21.68 -12.57
C GLU A 432 8.40 -22.21 -12.93
N THR A 433 7.65 -22.57 -11.89
CA THR A 433 6.21 -22.46 -11.95
C THR A 433 5.95 -21.01 -12.33
N MET A 434 5.29 -20.79 -13.47
CA MET A 434 4.72 -19.49 -13.78
C MET A 434 3.76 -19.14 -12.65
N ASN A 435 4.29 -18.49 -11.61
CA ASN A 435 3.47 -17.92 -10.56
C ASN A 435 2.61 -16.88 -11.26
N PHE A 436 1.30 -17.14 -11.29
CA PHE A 436 0.30 -16.18 -11.71
C PHE A 436 0.19 -15.08 -10.64
N GLU A 437 1.29 -14.37 -10.37
CA GLU A 437 1.21 -13.09 -9.72
C GLU A 437 0.62 -12.13 -10.73
N THR A 438 -0.68 -11.94 -10.56
CA THR A 438 -1.50 -11.08 -11.38
C THR A 438 -1.13 -9.65 -11.00
N ASP A 439 -0.03 -9.18 -11.57
CA ASP A 439 0.40 -7.80 -11.37
C ASP A 439 -0.73 -6.86 -11.81
N THR A 440 -1.05 -5.89 -10.96
CA THR A 440 -2.30 -5.13 -11.05
C THR A 440 -2.31 -4.23 -12.28
N ALA A 441 -1.13 -3.74 -12.67
CA ALA A 441 -0.92 -3.03 -13.93
C ALA A 441 -1.18 -3.93 -15.16
N THR A 442 -0.90 -5.23 -15.05
CA THR A 442 -1.21 -6.21 -16.10
C THR A 442 -2.71 -6.37 -16.26
N ILE A 443 -3.47 -6.50 -15.16
CA ILE A 443 -4.94 -6.58 -15.23
C ILE A 443 -5.52 -5.31 -15.86
N ALA A 444 -5.04 -4.13 -15.44
CA ALA A 444 -5.50 -2.85 -15.98
C ALA A 444 -5.18 -2.69 -17.48
N ALA A 445 -3.98 -3.07 -17.92
CA ALA A 445 -3.58 -3.05 -19.32
C ALA A 445 -4.37 -4.07 -20.16
N VAL A 446 -4.62 -5.28 -19.64
CA VAL A 446 -5.46 -6.30 -20.27
C VAL A 446 -6.89 -5.79 -20.44
N ALA A 447 -7.46 -5.16 -19.40
CA ALA A 447 -8.79 -4.54 -19.47
C ALA A 447 -8.86 -3.42 -20.51
N LEU A 448 -7.82 -2.58 -20.60
CA LEU A 448 -7.69 -1.55 -21.65
C LEU A 448 -7.75 -2.17 -23.05
N PHE A 449 -6.91 -3.17 -23.33
CA PHE A 449 -6.89 -3.82 -24.63
C PHE A 449 -8.21 -4.53 -24.94
N PHE A 450 -8.85 -5.12 -23.93
CA PHE A 450 -10.17 -5.72 -24.09
C PHE A 450 -11.23 -4.70 -24.53
N VAL A 451 -11.32 -3.55 -23.85
CA VAL A 451 -12.29 -2.48 -24.18
C VAL A 451 -12.03 -1.91 -25.58
N LEU A 452 -10.76 -1.71 -25.93
CA LEU A 452 -10.37 -1.22 -27.24
C LEU A 452 -10.79 -2.22 -28.34
N GLN A 453 -10.45 -3.50 -28.17
CA GLN A 453 -10.80 -4.55 -29.14
C GLN A 453 -12.31 -4.79 -29.24
N LEU A 454 -13.03 -4.69 -28.12
CA LEU A 454 -14.50 -4.76 -28.10
C LEU A 454 -15.13 -3.57 -28.85
N THR A 455 -14.52 -2.39 -28.79
CA THR A 455 -14.96 -1.21 -29.55
C THR A 455 -14.82 -1.44 -31.06
N VAL A 456 -13.67 -2.00 -31.48
CA VAL A 456 -13.41 -2.36 -32.88
C VAL A 456 -14.39 -3.43 -33.34
N TYR A 457 -14.64 -4.45 -32.52
CA TYR A 457 -15.64 -5.49 -32.78
C TYR A 457 -17.03 -4.93 -33.05
N VAL A 458 -17.52 -4.02 -32.18
CA VAL A 458 -18.84 -3.40 -32.37
C VAL A 458 -18.87 -2.48 -33.59
N PHE A 459 -17.77 -1.76 -33.89
CA PHE A 459 -17.68 -0.96 -35.11
C PHE A 459 -17.87 -1.82 -36.37
N CYS A 460 -17.22 -2.98 -36.42
CA CYS A 460 -17.38 -3.97 -37.50
C CYS A 460 -18.83 -4.46 -37.62
N LEU A 461 -19.50 -4.77 -36.51
CA LEU A 461 -20.91 -5.19 -36.52
C LEU A 461 -21.85 -4.09 -37.03
N ILE A 462 -21.58 -2.83 -36.69
CA ILE A 462 -22.39 -1.70 -37.16
C ILE A 462 -22.24 -1.51 -38.67
N ARG A 463 -21.00 -1.56 -39.19
CA ARG A 463 -20.76 -1.48 -40.64
C ARG A 463 -21.43 -2.63 -41.38
N LEU A 464 -21.35 -3.84 -40.84
CA LEU A 464 -22.08 -4.98 -41.38
C LEU A 464 -23.60 -4.77 -41.35
N SER A 465 -24.15 -4.17 -40.28
CA SER A 465 -25.58 -3.85 -40.17
C SER A 465 -26.01 -2.77 -41.16
N MET A 466 -25.16 -1.76 -41.41
CA MET A 466 -25.41 -0.75 -42.43
C MET A 466 -25.51 -1.38 -43.82
N ILE A 467 -24.55 -2.23 -44.20
CA ILE A 467 -24.55 -2.93 -45.50
C ILE A 467 -25.81 -3.81 -45.66
N LYS A 468 -26.23 -4.49 -44.59
CA LYS A 468 -27.48 -5.29 -44.57
C LYS A 468 -28.72 -4.46 -44.90
N ARG A 469 -28.77 -3.21 -44.47
CA ARG A 469 -29.94 -2.31 -44.59
C ARG A 469 -30.02 -1.57 -45.93
N ILE A 470 -28.95 -1.56 -46.73
CA ILE A 470 -28.97 -0.95 -48.06
C ILE A 470 -29.92 -1.75 -48.97
N LYS A 471 -30.84 -1.08 -49.68
CA LYS A 471 -31.66 -1.70 -50.72
C LYS A 471 -30.87 -1.72 -52.03
N ALA A 472 -30.14 -2.80 -52.26
CA ALA A 472 -29.28 -3.01 -53.42
C ALA A 472 -29.30 -4.49 -53.84
N PRO A 473 -29.07 -4.81 -55.13
CA PRO A 473 -28.99 -6.19 -55.62
C PRO A 473 -27.88 -6.96 -54.88
N ALA A 474 -28.06 -8.28 -54.74
CA ALA A 474 -27.19 -9.11 -53.90
C ALA A 474 -25.70 -9.04 -54.32
N LYS A 475 -25.46 -8.90 -55.64
CA LYS A 475 -24.12 -8.73 -56.23
C LYS A 475 -23.39 -7.45 -55.77
N LEU A 476 -24.11 -6.34 -55.63
CA LEU A 476 -23.53 -5.07 -55.17
C LEU A 476 -23.23 -5.10 -53.66
N LYS A 477 -24.07 -5.80 -52.87
CA LYS A 477 -23.81 -6.03 -51.43
C LYS A 477 -22.58 -6.89 -51.20
N MET A 478 -22.34 -7.89 -52.06
CA MET A 478 -21.11 -8.69 -51.99
C MET A 478 -19.86 -7.85 -52.25
N GLN A 479 -19.87 -7.00 -53.29
CA GLN A 479 -18.74 -6.10 -53.58
C GLN A 479 -18.46 -5.09 -52.44
N LEU A 480 -19.51 -4.54 -51.83
CA LEU A 480 -19.35 -3.65 -50.67
C LEU A 480 -18.79 -4.38 -49.44
N LEU A 481 -19.11 -5.67 -49.28
CA LEU A 481 -18.61 -6.48 -48.18
C LEU A 481 -17.14 -6.89 -48.39
N GLU A 482 -16.72 -7.09 -49.64
CA GLU A 482 -15.32 -7.31 -50.01
C GLU A 482 -14.47 -6.05 -49.81
N ASN A 483 -15.02 -4.87 -50.13
CA ASN A 483 -14.31 -3.60 -49.91
C ASN A 483 -14.06 -3.28 -48.42
N GLU A 484 -14.95 -3.74 -47.53
CA GLU A 484 -14.80 -3.55 -46.08
C GLU A 484 -14.03 -4.70 -45.40
N GLU A 485 -13.46 -5.64 -46.17
CA GLU A 485 -12.74 -6.79 -45.62
C GLU A 485 -11.51 -6.38 -44.79
N THR A 486 -10.76 -5.37 -45.25
CA THR A 486 -9.65 -4.77 -44.49
C THR A 486 -10.13 -4.13 -43.19
N LEU A 487 -11.34 -3.58 -43.15
CA LEU A 487 -11.91 -3.04 -41.93
C LEU A 487 -12.29 -4.14 -40.93
N PHE A 488 -12.77 -5.28 -41.42
CA PHE A 488 -13.04 -6.42 -40.55
C PHE A 488 -11.77 -7.03 -39.94
N ASP A 489 -10.59 -6.77 -40.54
CA ASP A 489 -9.27 -7.12 -40.01
C ASP A 489 -8.65 -6.06 -39.08
N LEU A 490 -9.35 -4.94 -38.83
CA LEU A 490 -8.85 -3.86 -37.99
C LEU A 490 -8.48 -4.29 -36.56
N GLY A 491 -9.23 -5.25 -35.99
CA GLY A 491 -8.94 -5.79 -34.66
C GLY A 491 -7.58 -6.50 -34.60
N LEU A 492 -7.23 -7.22 -35.68
CA LEU A 492 -5.93 -7.86 -35.83
C LEU A 492 -4.80 -6.85 -35.94
N TYR A 493 -4.98 -5.79 -36.76
CA TYR A 493 -3.95 -4.76 -36.93
C TYR A 493 -3.69 -3.96 -35.65
N ILE A 494 -4.76 -3.61 -34.92
CA ILE A 494 -4.60 -2.92 -33.64
C ILE A 494 -3.99 -3.85 -32.59
N GLY A 495 -4.37 -5.14 -32.60
CA GLY A 495 -3.80 -6.14 -31.70
C GLY A 495 -2.29 -6.26 -31.87
N LEU A 496 -1.84 -6.47 -33.12
CA LEU A 496 -0.43 -6.58 -33.49
C LEU A 496 0.34 -5.27 -33.25
N GLY A 497 -0.25 -4.13 -33.62
CA GLY A 497 0.33 -2.81 -33.38
C GLY A 497 0.52 -2.53 -31.88
N GLY A 498 -0.44 -2.92 -31.03
CA GLY A 498 -0.34 -2.81 -29.57
C GLY A 498 0.80 -3.64 -29.00
N THR A 499 1.02 -4.86 -29.50
CA THR A 499 2.14 -5.72 -29.10
C THR A 499 3.48 -5.14 -29.51
N VAL A 500 3.62 -4.68 -30.75
CA VAL A 500 4.87 -4.05 -31.25
C VAL A 500 5.18 -2.78 -30.47
N PHE A 501 4.18 -1.94 -30.22
CA PHE A 501 4.35 -0.71 -29.43
C PHE A 501 4.77 -1.01 -27.98
N SER A 502 4.17 -2.04 -27.37
CA SER A 502 4.54 -2.48 -26.01
C SER A 502 5.97 -3.01 -25.94
N LEU A 503 6.41 -3.78 -26.95
CA LEU A 503 7.79 -4.26 -27.06
C LEU A 503 8.80 -3.12 -27.24
N ILE A 504 8.45 -2.08 -28.01
CA ILE A 504 9.31 -0.89 -28.18
C ILE A 504 9.43 -0.11 -26.86
N LEU A 505 8.34 0.08 -26.13
CA LEU A 505 8.38 0.76 -24.83
C LEU A 505 9.21 0.00 -23.79
N LEU A 506 9.15 -1.34 -23.85
CA LEU A 506 9.96 -2.23 -23.02
C LEU A 506 11.45 -2.13 -23.38
N THR A 507 11.80 -2.11 -24.67
CA THR A 507 13.20 -1.99 -25.09
C THR A 507 13.81 -0.61 -24.82
N MET A 508 12.99 0.45 -24.77
CA MET A 508 13.42 1.80 -24.42
C MET A 508 13.51 2.05 -22.90
N GLY A 509 13.10 1.09 -22.06
CA GLY A 509 13.13 1.23 -20.60
C GLY A 509 12.18 2.29 -20.05
N ILE A 510 11.21 2.76 -20.86
CA ILE A 510 10.25 3.80 -20.49
C ILE A 510 9.06 3.20 -19.73
N VAL A 511 8.69 1.94 -20.03
CA VAL A 511 7.58 1.22 -19.37
C VAL A 511 7.93 -0.27 -19.26
N THR A 512 7.87 -0.83 -18.05
CA THR A 512 7.88 -2.29 -17.82
C THR A 512 6.48 -2.87 -18.04
N ALA A 513 5.92 -2.69 -19.23
CA ALA A 513 4.66 -3.32 -19.56
C ALA A 513 4.86 -4.84 -19.51
N SER A 514 4.03 -5.56 -18.75
CA SER A 514 4.18 -7.01 -18.67
C SER A 514 4.01 -7.61 -20.07
N LEU A 515 4.88 -8.56 -20.41
CA LEU A 515 4.80 -9.33 -21.65
C LEU A 515 3.38 -9.93 -21.84
N MET A 516 2.72 -10.24 -20.73
CA MET A 516 1.34 -10.71 -20.67
C MET A 516 0.32 -9.74 -21.28
N ALA A 517 0.41 -8.43 -20.99
CA ALA A 517 -0.49 -7.43 -21.58
C ALA A 517 -0.31 -7.33 -23.10
N ALA A 518 0.94 -7.42 -23.58
CA ALA A 518 1.26 -7.42 -24.99
C ALA A 518 0.69 -8.65 -25.71
N TYR A 519 0.77 -9.84 -25.10
CA TYR A 519 0.15 -11.05 -25.64
C TYR A 519 -1.38 -11.00 -25.63
N ALA A 520 -1.98 -10.48 -24.55
CA ALA A 520 -3.42 -10.33 -24.42
C ALA A 520 -4.03 -9.43 -25.50
N SER A 521 -3.34 -8.33 -25.86
CA SER A 521 -3.75 -7.44 -26.96
C SER A 521 -3.92 -8.19 -28.30
N THR A 522 -2.93 -8.99 -28.68
CA THR A 522 -2.98 -9.83 -29.89
C THR A 522 -4.05 -10.92 -29.78
N LEU A 523 -4.17 -11.59 -28.63
CA LEU A 523 -5.14 -12.65 -28.42
C LEU A 523 -6.58 -12.13 -28.59
N PHE A 524 -6.91 -10.99 -27.96
CA PHE A 524 -8.22 -10.37 -28.12
C PHE A 524 -8.45 -9.90 -29.56
N GLY A 525 -7.45 -9.30 -30.21
CA GLY A 525 -7.53 -8.89 -31.61
C GLY A 525 -7.85 -10.05 -32.56
N ILE A 526 -7.20 -11.20 -32.38
CA ILE A 526 -7.47 -12.43 -33.14
C ILE A 526 -8.87 -12.94 -32.83
N LEU A 527 -9.23 -13.06 -31.54
CA LEU A 527 -10.50 -13.63 -31.09
C LEU A 527 -11.70 -12.84 -31.64
N PHE A 528 -11.69 -11.52 -31.47
CA PHE A 528 -12.79 -10.65 -31.91
C PHE A 528 -12.90 -10.60 -33.44
N THR A 529 -11.78 -10.55 -34.15
CA THR A 529 -11.75 -10.61 -35.63
C THR A 529 -12.31 -11.94 -36.14
N ALA A 530 -11.90 -13.06 -35.52
CA ALA A 530 -12.40 -14.38 -35.85
C ALA A 530 -13.91 -14.51 -35.59
N LEU A 531 -14.42 -13.94 -34.50
CA LEU A 531 -15.85 -13.91 -34.19
C LEU A 531 -16.65 -13.10 -35.21
N VAL A 532 -16.17 -11.94 -35.65
CA VAL A 532 -16.82 -11.14 -36.71
C VAL A 532 -16.85 -11.93 -38.01
N LYS A 533 -15.69 -12.42 -38.47
CA LYS A 533 -15.57 -13.11 -39.76
C LYS A 533 -16.37 -14.41 -39.79
N THR A 534 -16.26 -15.25 -38.77
CA THR A 534 -16.84 -16.59 -38.77
C THR A 534 -18.34 -16.58 -38.46
N MET A 535 -18.76 -15.83 -37.43
CA MET A 535 -20.16 -15.86 -36.99
C MET A 535 -21.03 -14.87 -37.76
N HIS A 536 -20.52 -13.70 -38.12
CA HIS A 536 -21.34 -12.64 -38.70
C HIS A 536 -21.17 -12.51 -40.20
N VAL A 537 -19.94 -12.31 -40.68
CA VAL A 537 -19.65 -12.06 -42.11
C VAL A 537 -19.87 -13.32 -42.95
N ARG A 538 -19.33 -14.48 -42.54
CA ARG A 538 -19.47 -15.74 -43.29
C ARG A 538 -20.92 -16.20 -43.41
N ARG A 539 -21.70 -16.12 -42.34
CA ARG A 539 -23.14 -16.43 -42.37
C ARG A 539 -23.88 -15.51 -43.34
N TYR A 540 -23.50 -14.24 -43.39
CA TYR A 540 -24.11 -13.27 -44.29
C TYR A 540 -23.68 -13.43 -45.76
N LYS A 541 -22.38 -13.66 -46.03
CA LYS A 541 -21.87 -14.02 -47.38
C LYS A 541 -22.60 -15.24 -47.94
N ARG A 542 -22.78 -16.29 -47.13
CA ARG A 542 -23.50 -17.51 -47.55
C ARG A 542 -24.96 -17.22 -47.93
N ARG A 543 -25.64 -16.36 -47.17
CA ARG A 543 -27.02 -15.96 -47.48
C ARG A 543 -27.10 -15.16 -48.78
N LEU A 544 -26.21 -14.18 -48.97
CA LEU A 544 -26.15 -13.38 -50.19
C LEU A 544 -25.79 -14.19 -51.43
N LEU A 545 -24.94 -15.22 -51.31
CA LEU A 545 -24.62 -16.13 -52.41
C LEU A 545 -25.82 -16.98 -52.84
N LEU A 546 -26.65 -17.42 -51.89
CA LEU A 546 -27.89 -18.14 -52.19
C LEU A 546 -28.93 -17.21 -52.82
N GLU A 547 -29.06 -15.97 -52.31
CA GLU A 547 -29.95 -14.95 -52.89
C GLU A 547 -29.49 -14.56 -54.31
N ALA A 548 -28.19 -14.38 -54.54
CA ALA A 548 -27.61 -14.06 -55.86
C ALA A 548 -27.62 -15.23 -56.86
N ALA A 549 -27.79 -16.47 -56.40
CA ALA A 549 -28.01 -17.63 -57.26
C ALA A 549 -29.50 -17.85 -57.59
N SER A 550 -30.40 -17.18 -56.87
CA SER A 550 -31.86 -17.20 -57.10
C SER A 550 -32.38 -15.96 -57.83
N GLU A 551 -31.61 -14.87 -57.85
CA GLU A 551 -31.73 -13.74 -58.80
C GLU A 551 -31.12 -14.14 -60.14
#